data_AF-A0A165QZF6-F1
#
_entry.id   AF-A0A165QZF6-F1
#
_cell.length_a   1.000
_cell.length_b   1.000
_cell.length_c   1.000
_cell.angle_alpha   90.00
_cell.angle_beta   90.00
_cell.angle_gamma   90.00
#
_symmetry.space_group_name_H-M   'P 1'
#
loop_
_entity.id
_entity.type
_entity.pdbx_description
1 polymer ?
#
loop_
_entity_poly.entity_id
_entity_poly.type
_entity_poly.pdbx_seq_one_letter_code
_entity_poly.pdbx_strand_id
1 'polypeptide(L)'
;MYVIEGLTVHLGRWEDRGWIGVENSRFFKAAAYRLRYRSAITTFEWVKGHNGDPGNEAADGLAREGALKPLPDTLDLSVPNNFTLHGVKLSALTQQIAYQAIRNTKAEKHPPRSSASNNLARIQAGLVEQIEHPETTAQIWLQCQNTNLRPLVRQFLYKAIQHAYRIGDFWTPIAGYEERAVCPFCKDSADNLDHILLECEAPAREVIWLLAADLWPDAYGPCQTSPTTGATPRAPPPPPMMTSLPAPTRGHPAYSRF
;
A
#
# COMPACT_ATOMS: atom_id res chain seq x y z
N MET A 1 0.29 22.48 3.16
CA MET A 1 1.42 23.42 3.08
C MET A 1 2.73 22.67 2.80
N TYR A 2 2.69 21.68 1.88
CA TYR A 2 3.70 20.61 1.76
C TYR A 2 5.14 21.09 1.53
N VAL A 3 5.36 21.99 0.57
CA VAL A 3 6.71 22.43 0.18
C VAL A 3 7.33 23.34 1.24
N ILE A 4 6.57 24.32 1.75
CA ILE A 4 7.05 25.27 2.76
C ILE A 4 7.38 24.53 4.06
N GLU A 5 6.48 23.70 4.58
CA GLU A 5 6.75 22.89 5.78
C GLU A 5 7.91 21.92 5.56
N GLY A 6 8.00 21.31 4.38
CA GLY A 6 9.10 20.44 4.01
C GLY A 6 10.46 21.12 4.12
N LEU A 7 10.59 22.35 3.61
CA LEU A 7 11.86 23.10 3.59
C LEU A 7 12.16 23.86 4.89
N THR A 8 11.15 24.26 5.66
CA THR A 8 11.31 25.11 6.84
C THR A 8 11.21 24.36 8.17
N VAL A 9 10.38 23.31 8.24
CA VAL A 9 10.12 22.56 9.48
C VAL A 9 10.78 21.19 9.46
N HIS A 10 10.68 20.47 8.34
CA HIS A 10 11.08 19.06 8.28
C HIS A 10 12.50 18.83 7.77
N LEU A 11 13.08 19.78 7.04
CA LEU A 11 14.35 19.62 6.33
C LEU A 11 15.47 19.08 7.23
N GLY A 12 15.72 19.72 8.37
CA GLY A 12 16.80 19.30 9.27
C GLY A 12 16.62 17.87 9.79
N ARG A 13 15.38 17.46 10.11
CA ARG A 13 15.08 16.10 10.54
C ARG A 13 15.25 15.09 9.38
N TRP A 14 14.88 15.46 8.16
CA TRP A 14 15.05 14.62 6.98
C TRP A 14 16.53 14.39 6.64
N GLU A 15 17.35 15.43 6.79
CA GLU A 15 18.80 15.36 6.64
C GLU A 15 19.43 14.47 7.72
N ASP A 16 19.06 14.67 8.99
CA ASP A 16 19.58 13.88 10.10
C ASP A 16 19.24 12.38 9.94
N ARG A 17 18.06 12.04 9.40
CA ARG A 17 17.68 10.64 9.11
C ARG A 17 18.20 10.10 7.77
N GLY A 18 19.12 10.80 7.11
CA GLY A 18 19.70 10.37 5.84
C GLY A 18 18.69 10.22 4.70
N TRP A 19 17.57 10.96 4.76
CA TRP A 19 16.46 10.89 3.80
C TRP A 19 15.76 9.52 3.70
N ILE A 20 16.00 8.61 4.65
CA ILE A 20 15.41 7.27 4.65
C ILE A 20 13.90 7.36 4.92
N GLY A 21 13.09 6.86 3.98
CA GLY A 21 11.63 6.87 4.08
C GLY A 21 11.00 8.24 3.86
N VAL A 22 11.73 9.17 3.24
CA VAL A 22 11.20 10.49 2.87
C VAL A 22 10.76 10.47 1.42
N GLU A 23 9.45 10.62 1.20
CA GLU A 23 8.86 10.75 -0.13
C GLU A 23 9.39 11.98 -0.85
N ASN A 24 9.54 11.90 -2.18
CA ASN A 24 10.02 13.02 -3.01
C ASN A 24 11.40 13.57 -2.58
N SER A 25 12.19 12.80 -1.82
CA SER A 25 13.48 13.24 -1.28
C SER A 25 14.44 13.75 -2.34
N ARG A 26 14.41 13.20 -3.56
CA ARG A 26 15.23 13.72 -4.68
C ARG A 26 14.98 15.21 -4.96
N PHE A 27 13.73 15.64 -4.92
CA PHE A 27 13.33 17.02 -5.23
C PHE A 27 13.68 17.95 -4.07
N PHE A 28 13.43 17.52 -2.83
CA PHE A 28 13.79 18.30 -1.64
C PHE A 28 15.31 18.45 -1.47
N LYS A 29 16.10 17.42 -1.80
CA LYS A 29 17.57 17.51 -1.81
C LYS A 29 18.06 18.58 -2.78
N ALA A 30 17.54 18.55 -4.02
CA ALA A 30 17.90 19.54 -5.03
C ALA A 30 17.44 20.96 -4.63
N ALA A 31 16.22 21.12 -4.12
CA ALA A 31 15.71 22.40 -3.64
C ALA A 31 16.52 22.95 -2.47
N ALA A 32 16.82 22.13 -1.46
CA ALA A 32 17.64 22.52 -0.31
C ALA A 32 19.06 22.96 -0.73
N TYR A 33 19.68 22.23 -1.66
CA TYR A 33 20.95 22.62 -2.26
C TYR A 33 20.85 23.98 -2.95
N ARG A 34 19.88 24.16 -3.86
CA ARG A 34 19.72 25.41 -4.61
C ARG A 34 19.44 26.60 -3.71
N LEU A 35 18.68 26.44 -2.63
CA LEU A 35 18.43 27.50 -1.65
C LEU A 35 19.69 27.88 -0.86
N ARG A 36 20.48 26.89 -0.42
CA ARG A 36 21.75 27.13 0.30
C ARG A 36 22.84 27.71 -0.59
N TYR A 37 22.80 27.44 -1.89
CA TYR A 37 23.73 28.01 -2.85
C TYR A 37 23.47 29.51 -3.10
N ARG A 38 22.27 30.01 -2.81
CA ARG A 38 21.94 31.43 -2.99
C ARG A 38 22.59 32.27 -1.89
N SER A 39 23.14 33.40 -2.28
CA SER A 39 23.76 34.36 -1.36
C SER A 39 22.73 35.22 -0.62
N ALA A 40 21.52 35.35 -1.16
CA ALA A 40 20.47 36.21 -0.62
C ALA A 40 19.53 35.46 0.32
N ILE A 41 19.09 36.16 1.38
CA ILE A 41 18.04 35.67 2.27
C ILE A 41 16.78 35.39 1.44
N THR A 42 16.23 34.20 1.60
CA THR A 42 15.02 33.75 0.91
C THR A 42 13.94 33.49 1.95
N THR A 43 12.82 34.19 1.85
CA THR A 43 11.64 34.01 2.69
C THR A 43 10.54 33.30 1.92
N PHE A 44 9.78 32.43 2.58
CA PHE A 44 8.62 31.78 2.01
C PHE A 44 7.35 32.46 2.50
N GLU A 45 6.47 32.80 1.57
CA GLU A 45 5.12 33.27 1.86
C GLU A 45 4.13 32.23 1.38
N TRP A 46 3.23 31.81 2.27
CA TRP A 46 2.14 30.94 1.89
C TRP A 46 0.96 31.80 1.41
N VAL A 47 0.59 31.62 0.16
CA VAL A 47 -0.60 32.24 -0.43
C VAL A 47 -1.70 31.19 -0.61
N LYS A 48 -2.94 31.59 -0.37
CA LYS A 48 -4.10 30.73 -0.60
C LYS A 48 -4.36 30.61 -2.09
N GLY A 49 -4.56 29.38 -2.58
CA GLY A 49 -4.93 29.13 -3.97
C GLY A 49 -6.27 29.78 -4.34
N HIS A 50 -6.41 30.19 -5.61
CA HIS A 50 -7.61 30.81 -6.19
C HIS A 50 -8.10 32.06 -5.43
N ASN A 51 -7.17 32.85 -4.89
CA ASN A 51 -7.47 34.07 -4.15
C ASN A 51 -7.20 35.35 -4.95
N GLY A 52 -7.08 35.28 -6.29
CA GLY A 52 -6.85 36.46 -7.13
C GLY A 52 -5.42 36.99 -7.15
N ASP A 53 -4.43 36.24 -6.62
CA ASP A 53 -3.03 36.66 -6.68
C ASP A 53 -2.48 36.46 -8.11
N PRO A 54 -2.09 37.53 -8.83
CA PRO A 54 -1.72 37.42 -10.24
C PRO A 54 -0.51 36.53 -10.49
N GLY A 55 0.46 36.52 -9.56
CA GLY A 55 1.68 35.72 -9.68
C GLY A 55 1.41 34.24 -9.49
N ASN A 56 0.61 33.89 -8.47
CA ASN A 56 0.20 32.52 -8.22
C ASN A 56 -0.71 31.98 -9.33
N GLU A 57 -1.63 32.78 -9.85
CA GLU A 57 -2.51 32.38 -10.97
C GLU A 57 -1.73 32.15 -12.27
N ALA A 58 -0.76 33.01 -12.57
CA ALA A 58 0.14 32.79 -13.70
C ALA A 58 0.98 31.52 -13.52
N ALA A 59 1.50 31.26 -12.31
CA ALA A 59 2.24 30.04 -12.01
C ALA A 59 1.37 28.77 -12.13
N ASP A 60 0.11 28.81 -11.69
CA ASP A 60 -0.84 27.71 -11.85
C ASP A 60 -1.17 27.46 -13.34
N GLY A 61 -1.30 28.52 -14.13
CA GLY A 61 -1.41 28.47 -15.59
C GLY A 61 -0.24 27.72 -16.24
N LEU A 62 0.99 28.13 -15.93
CA LEU A 62 2.21 27.49 -16.43
C LEU A 62 2.35 26.03 -15.96
N ALA A 63 1.94 25.72 -14.72
CA ALA A 63 1.95 24.36 -14.21
C ALA A 63 0.96 23.47 -14.97
N ARG A 64 -0.23 23.98 -15.30
CA ARG A 64 -1.23 23.28 -16.13
C ARG A 64 -0.72 23.04 -17.54
N GLU A 65 -0.12 24.05 -18.16
CA GLU A 65 0.52 23.90 -19.48
C GLU A 65 1.61 22.83 -19.45
N GLY A 66 2.46 22.85 -18.42
CA GLY A 66 3.50 21.84 -18.20
C GLY A 66 2.95 20.42 -18.05
N ALA A 67 1.84 20.26 -17.31
CA ALA A 67 1.18 18.97 -17.12
C ALA A 67 0.55 18.40 -18.41
N LEU A 68 0.18 19.26 -19.35
CA LEU A 68 -0.39 18.88 -20.64
C LEU A 68 0.66 18.62 -21.73
N LYS A 69 1.95 18.88 -21.46
CA LYS A 69 3.02 18.61 -22.43
C LYS A 69 3.11 17.10 -22.72
N PRO A 70 3.30 16.70 -24.00
CA PRO A 70 3.44 15.30 -24.36
C PRO A 70 4.75 14.70 -23.85
N LEU A 71 5.78 15.53 -23.64
CA LEU A 71 7.07 15.13 -23.11
C LEU A 71 7.41 15.97 -21.88
N PRO A 72 7.92 15.35 -20.79
CA PRO A 72 8.32 16.07 -19.60
C PRO A 72 9.57 16.91 -19.85
N ASP A 73 9.64 18.08 -19.21
CA ASP A 73 10.84 18.92 -19.24
C ASP A 73 12.00 18.23 -18.48
N THR A 74 13.22 18.39 -18.99
CA THR A 74 14.42 17.84 -18.34
C THR A 74 14.86 18.78 -17.21
N LEU A 75 14.79 18.30 -15.96
CA LEU A 75 15.22 19.04 -14.78
C LEU A 75 16.57 18.53 -14.26
N ASP A 76 17.52 19.45 -14.06
CA ASP A 76 18.78 19.15 -13.37
C ASP A 76 18.55 19.09 -11.85
N LEU A 77 18.42 17.86 -11.35
CA LEU A 77 18.29 17.54 -9.93
C LEU A 77 19.62 17.10 -9.29
N SER A 78 20.76 17.33 -9.95
CA SER A 78 22.06 16.94 -9.41
C SER A 78 22.40 17.78 -8.17
N VAL A 79 22.92 17.10 -7.15
CA VAL A 79 23.44 17.72 -5.93
C VAL A 79 24.91 17.35 -5.82
N PRO A 80 25.82 18.33 -5.77
CA PRO A 80 27.26 18.07 -5.59
C PRO A 80 27.56 17.23 -4.34
N ASN A 81 28.61 16.40 -4.39
CA ASN A 81 28.96 15.50 -3.29
C ASN A 81 29.30 16.23 -1.99
N ASN A 82 29.86 17.44 -2.05
CA ASN A 82 30.12 18.27 -0.88
C ASN A 82 28.85 18.79 -0.17
N PHE A 83 27.70 18.76 -0.86
CA PHE A 83 26.38 19.05 -0.27
C PHE A 83 25.57 17.78 0.04
N THR A 84 26.03 16.63 -0.45
CA THR A 84 25.33 15.36 -0.25
C THR A 84 25.68 14.79 1.12
N LEU A 85 24.71 14.80 2.03
CA LEU A 85 24.82 14.09 3.31
C LEU A 85 24.71 12.58 3.06
N HIS A 86 25.75 11.84 3.43
CA HIS A 86 25.79 10.39 3.31
C HIS A 86 25.35 9.71 4.61
N GLY A 87 24.41 8.78 4.49
CA GLY A 87 23.96 7.96 5.60
C GLY A 87 23.08 8.70 6.61
N VAL A 88 22.82 8.03 7.73
CA VAL A 88 21.99 8.52 8.83
C VAL A 88 22.91 9.03 9.93
N LYS A 89 22.61 10.21 10.49
CA LYS A 89 23.32 10.75 11.65
C LYS A 89 23.15 9.80 12.84
N LEU A 90 24.26 9.38 13.45
CA LEU A 90 24.25 8.36 14.51
C LEU A 90 23.35 8.74 15.69
N SER A 91 23.30 10.01 16.07
CA SER A 91 22.43 10.48 17.16
C SER A 91 20.93 10.42 16.82
N ALA A 92 20.58 10.38 15.53
CA ALA A 92 19.20 10.28 15.04
C ALA A 92 18.84 8.86 14.59
N LEU A 93 19.81 7.92 14.61
CA LEU A 93 19.61 6.55 14.16
C LEU A 93 18.75 5.79 15.16
N THR A 94 17.58 5.33 14.71
CA THR A 94 16.74 4.39 15.45
C THR A 94 16.80 3.02 14.81
N GLN A 95 16.46 1.96 15.56
CA GLN A 95 16.33 0.60 15.02
C GLN A 95 15.40 0.56 13.79
N GLN A 96 14.29 1.31 13.83
CA GLN A 96 13.34 1.42 12.71
C GLN A 96 14.01 2.00 11.46
N ILE A 97 14.74 3.11 11.59
CA ILE A 97 15.45 3.75 10.47
C ILE A 97 16.54 2.82 9.93
N ALA A 98 17.33 2.21 10.81
CA ALA A 98 18.37 1.25 10.42
C ALA A 98 17.78 0.07 9.64
N TYR A 99 16.69 -0.52 10.15
CA TYR A 99 16.01 -1.63 9.51
C TYR A 99 15.43 -1.25 8.15
N GLN A 100 14.79 -0.07 8.05
CA GLN A 100 14.28 0.45 6.79
C GLN A 100 15.40 0.69 5.76
N ALA A 101 16.52 1.28 6.18
CA ALA A 101 17.68 1.51 5.32
C ALA A 101 18.24 0.18 4.78
N ILE A 102 18.46 -0.80 5.66
CA ILE A 102 18.95 -2.14 5.28
C ILE A 102 17.97 -2.81 4.31
N ARG A 103 16.66 -2.74 4.57
CA ARG A 103 15.63 -3.29 3.68
C ARG A 103 15.67 -2.64 2.31
N ASN A 104 15.78 -1.32 2.23
CA ASN A 104 15.87 -0.59 0.96
C ASN A 104 17.11 -1.02 0.17
N THR A 105 18.28 -1.13 0.82
CA THR A 105 19.52 -1.62 0.17
C THR A 105 19.40 -3.06 -0.30
N LYS A 106 18.69 -3.90 0.45
CA LYS A 106 18.48 -5.32 0.12
C LYS A 106 17.38 -5.55 -0.91
N ALA A 107 16.48 -4.58 -1.13
CA ALA A 107 15.32 -4.75 -2.02
C ALA A 107 15.72 -5.11 -3.45
N GLU A 108 16.80 -4.52 -3.98
CA GLU A 108 17.32 -4.84 -5.31
C GLU A 108 17.84 -6.28 -5.42
N LYS A 109 18.45 -6.79 -4.34
CA LYS A 109 19.00 -8.16 -4.29
C LYS A 109 17.94 -9.21 -4.02
N HIS A 110 16.79 -8.81 -3.48
CA HIS A 110 15.73 -9.70 -3.05
C HIS A 110 14.39 -9.19 -3.59
N PRO A 111 14.14 -9.38 -4.91
CA PRO A 111 12.87 -9.04 -5.51
C PRO A 111 11.73 -9.84 -4.83
N PRO A 112 10.48 -9.34 -4.94
CA PRO A 112 9.32 -10.08 -4.47
C PRO A 112 9.30 -11.50 -5.01
N ARG A 113 8.88 -12.47 -4.17
CA ARG A 113 8.75 -13.86 -4.57
C ARG A 113 7.76 -13.98 -5.74
N SER A 114 8.13 -14.70 -6.79
CA SER A 114 7.29 -14.88 -7.99
C SER A 114 5.88 -15.40 -7.66
N SER A 115 5.78 -16.38 -6.76
CA SER A 115 4.49 -16.92 -6.33
C SER A 115 3.60 -15.88 -5.65
N ALA A 116 4.19 -14.98 -4.84
CA ALA A 116 3.44 -13.92 -4.21
C ALA A 116 2.96 -12.89 -5.24
N SER A 117 3.80 -12.54 -6.21
CA SER A 117 3.43 -11.66 -7.33
C SER A 117 2.30 -12.26 -8.17
N ASN A 118 2.35 -13.57 -8.45
CA ASN A 118 1.30 -14.27 -9.20
C ASN A 118 -0.03 -14.26 -8.42
N ASN A 119 0.00 -14.54 -7.12
CA ASN A 119 -1.19 -14.48 -6.28
C ASN A 119 -1.80 -13.07 -6.24
N LEU A 120 -0.96 -12.03 -6.12
CA LEU A 120 -1.41 -10.65 -6.18
C LEU A 120 -2.05 -10.30 -7.52
N ALA A 121 -1.47 -10.76 -8.64
CA ALA A 121 -2.03 -10.55 -9.97
C ALA A 121 -3.39 -11.26 -10.12
N ARG A 122 -3.54 -12.48 -9.60
CA ARG A 122 -4.82 -13.21 -9.58
C ARG A 122 -5.88 -12.47 -8.76
N ILE A 123 -5.52 -11.98 -7.57
CA ILE A 123 -6.43 -11.18 -6.72
C ILE A 123 -6.86 -9.91 -7.46
N GLN A 124 -5.92 -9.19 -8.08
CA GLN A 124 -6.25 -7.99 -8.84
C GLN A 124 -7.15 -8.30 -10.04
N ALA A 125 -6.90 -9.39 -10.77
CA ALA A 125 -7.75 -9.81 -11.87
C ALA A 125 -9.19 -10.09 -11.40
N GLY A 126 -9.36 -10.81 -10.29
CA GLY A 126 -10.69 -11.05 -9.71
C GLY A 126 -11.39 -9.77 -9.22
N LEU A 127 -10.64 -8.79 -8.69
CA LEU A 127 -11.20 -7.51 -8.27
C LEU A 127 -11.65 -6.63 -9.44
N VAL A 128 -10.93 -6.64 -10.56
CA VAL A 128 -11.30 -5.88 -11.79
C VAL A 128 -12.67 -6.31 -12.31
N GLU A 129 -13.04 -7.58 -12.15
CA GLU A 129 -14.35 -8.10 -12.56
C GLU A 129 -15.51 -7.55 -11.70
N GLN A 130 -15.21 -7.01 -10.51
CA GLN A 130 -16.21 -6.66 -9.50
C GLN A 130 -16.24 -5.19 -9.12
N ILE A 131 -15.13 -4.47 -9.27
CA ILE A 131 -14.94 -3.11 -8.77
C ILE A 131 -14.40 -2.23 -9.90
N GLU A 132 -15.05 -1.09 -10.14
CA GLU A 132 -14.64 -0.10 -11.17
C GLU A 132 -13.24 0.50 -10.93
N HIS A 133 -12.77 0.45 -9.68
CA HIS A 133 -11.47 0.94 -9.24
C HIS A 133 -10.69 -0.19 -8.56
N PRO A 134 -9.91 -0.98 -9.31
CA PRO A 134 -9.19 -2.11 -8.74
C PRO A 134 -8.14 -1.65 -7.72
N GLU A 135 -8.05 -2.36 -6.61
CA GLU A 135 -7.07 -2.06 -5.56
C GLU A 135 -5.64 -2.27 -6.06
N THR A 136 -4.74 -1.37 -5.64
CA THR A 136 -3.30 -1.52 -5.82
C THR A 136 -2.76 -2.66 -4.96
N THR A 137 -1.64 -3.25 -5.36
CA THR A 137 -0.92 -4.25 -4.55
C THR A 137 -0.66 -3.79 -3.12
N ALA A 138 -0.35 -2.50 -2.93
CA ALA A 138 -0.12 -1.92 -1.61
C ALA A 138 -1.39 -1.90 -0.75
N GLN A 139 -2.55 -1.59 -1.35
CA GLN A 139 -3.85 -1.65 -0.67
C GLN A 139 -4.20 -3.08 -0.28
N ILE A 140 -4.00 -4.07 -1.15
CA ILE A 140 -4.23 -5.49 -0.83
C ILE A 140 -3.42 -5.92 0.41
N TRP A 141 -2.13 -5.56 0.48
CA TRP A 141 -1.30 -5.83 1.67
C TRP A 141 -1.74 -5.07 2.92
N LEU A 142 -2.32 -3.88 2.75
CA LEU A 142 -2.87 -3.09 3.86
C LEU A 142 -4.15 -3.73 4.40
N GLN A 143 -5.03 -4.24 3.52
CA GLN A 143 -6.26 -4.94 3.92
C GLN A 143 -5.94 -6.20 4.73
N CYS A 144 -4.86 -6.93 4.39
CA CYS A 144 -4.38 -8.06 5.19
C CYS A 144 -4.02 -7.68 6.64
N GLN A 145 -3.81 -6.40 6.93
CA GLN A 145 -3.44 -5.88 8.25
C GLN A 145 -4.63 -5.25 8.98
N ASN A 146 -5.84 -5.29 8.41
CA ASN A 146 -7.03 -4.68 8.98
C ASN A 146 -7.29 -5.13 10.43
N THR A 147 -7.36 -4.17 11.35
CA THR A 147 -7.49 -4.42 12.78
C THR A 147 -8.83 -5.00 13.19
N ASN A 148 -9.85 -4.91 12.33
CA ASN A 148 -11.14 -5.57 12.53
C ASN A 148 -11.02 -7.10 12.40
N LEU A 149 -9.95 -7.60 11.78
CA LEU A 149 -9.69 -9.03 11.65
C LEU A 149 -8.81 -9.52 12.81
N ARG A 150 -9.16 -10.70 13.34
CA ARG A 150 -8.36 -11.38 14.37
C ARG A 150 -6.91 -11.60 13.87
N PRO A 151 -5.90 -11.53 14.75
CA PRO A 151 -4.49 -11.69 14.35
C PRO A 151 -4.20 -12.97 13.54
N LEU A 152 -4.86 -14.08 13.87
CA LEU A 152 -4.70 -15.35 13.15
C LEU A 152 -5.24 -15.29 11.72
N VAL A 153 -6.34 -14.57 11.49
CA VAL A 153 -6.91 -14.37 10.16
C VAL A 153 -5.98 -13.50 9.32
N ARG A 154 -5.46 -12.42 9.89
CA ARG A 154 -4.44 -11.57 9.23
C ARG A 154 -3.20 -12.36 8.84
N GLN A 155 -2.72 -13.22 9.75
CA GLN A 155 -1.59 -14.09 9.48
C GLN A 155 -1.90 -15.10 8.37
N PHE A 156 -3.11 -15.67 8.36
CA PHE A 156 -3.57 -16.57 7.31
C PHE A 156 -3.56 -15.89 5.95
N LEU A 157 -4.21 -14.73 5.82
CA LEU A 157 -4.27 -13.96 4.57
C LEU A 157 -2.87 -13.62 4.06
N TYR A 158 -1.99 -13.13 4.94
CA TYR A 158 -0.60 -12.83 4.58
C TYR A 158 0.13 -14.08 4.05
N LYS A 159 0.03 -15.22 4.75
CA LYS A 159 0.70 -16.47 4.36
C LYS A 159 0.11 -17.07 3.09
N ALA A 160 -1.19 -16.92 2.87
CA ALA A 160 -1.90 -17.34 1.66
C ALA A 160 -1.35 -16.58 0.44
N ILE A 161 -1.32 -15.25 0.49
CA ILE A 161 -0.78 -14.43 -0.60
C ILE A 161 0.70 -14.73 -0.82
N GLN A 162 1.50 -14.89 0.25
CA GLN A 162 2.93 -15.24 0.13
C GLN A 162 3.21 -16.67 -0.35
N HIS A 163 2.17 -17.49 -0.56
CA HIS A 163 2.30 -18.91 -0.88
C HIS A 163 3.21 -19.65 0.13
N ALA A 164 2.97 -19.40 1.42
CA ALA A 164 3.83 -19.86 2.51
C ALA A 164 3.35 -21.18 3.17
N TYR A 165 2.16 -21.66 2.81
CA TYR A 165 1.65 -22.94 3.26
C TYR A 165 2.29 -24.10 2.50
N ARG A 166 2.51 -25.22 3.19
CA ARG A 166 3.08 -26.45 2.62
C ARG A 166 1.96 -27.32 2.06
N ILE A 167 1.48 -26.95 0.88
CA ILE A 167 0.35 -27.59 0.18
C ILE A 167 0.65 -27.66 -1.32
N GLY A 168 -0.04 -28.54 -2.04
CA GLY A 168 0.12 -28.72 -3.49
C GLY A 168 1.57 -28.98 -3.91
N ASP A 169 2.03 -28.21 -4.90
CA ASP A 169 3.34 -28.33 -5.54
C ASP A 169 4.55 -28.29 -4.59
N PHE A 170 4.38 -27.79 -3.37
CA PHE A 170 5.41 -27.85 -2.35
C PHE A 170 5.89 -29.29 -2.08
N TRP A 171 4.99 -30.27 -2.17
CA TRP A 171 5.30 -31.67 -1.86
C TRP A 171 5.87 -32.46 -3.04
N THR A 172 5.60 -32.02 -4.28
CA THR A 172 6.06 -32.68 -5.52
C THR A 172 7.57 -32.99 -5.57
N PRO A 173 8.49 -32.09 -5.16
CA PRO A 173 9.92 -32.39 -5.23
C PRO A 173 10.43 -33.26 -4.07
N ILE A 174 9.58 -33.66 -3.12
CA ILE A 174 10.00 -34.39 -1.91
C ILE A 174 9.66 -35.88 -2.09
N ALA A 175 10.70 -36.69 -2.26
CA ALA A 175 10.57 -38.14 -2.44
C ALA A 175 9.79 -38.80 -1.29
N GLY A 176 8.76 -39.57 -1.63
CA GLY A 176 7.90 -40.32 -0.71
C GLY A 176 6.78 -39.50 -0.06
N TYR A 177 6.54 -38.28 -0.54
CA TYR A 177 5.47 -37.39 -0.09
C TYR A 177 4.67 -36.78 -1.24
N GLU A 178 4.91 -37.22 -2.47
CA GLU A 178 4.29 -36.68 -3.68
C GLU A 178 2.77 -36.83 -3.65
N GLU A 179 2.23 -37.84 -2.95
CA GLU A 179 0.79 -38.02 -2.79
C GLU A 179 0.12 -36.84 -2.06
N ARG A 180 0.87 -36.07 -1.27
CA ARG A 180 0.38 -34.87 -0.57
C ARG A 180 0.26 -33.64 -1.46
N ALA A 181 0.79 -33.70 -2.69
CA ALA A 181 0.60 -32.64 -3.66
C ALA A 181 -0.80 -32.68 -4.30
N VAL A 182 -1.50 -33.82 -4.18
CA VAL A 182 -2.77 -34.09 -4.86
C VAL A 182 -3.90 -34.13 -3.82
N CYS A 183 -5.07 -33.60 -4.19
CA CYS A 183 -6.23 -33.62 -3.32
C CYS A 183 -6.68 -35.08 -3.08
N PRO A 184 -6.86 -35.53 -1.82
CA PRO A 184 -7.26 -36.90 -1.53
C PRO A 184 -8.71 -37.21 -1.95
N PHE A 185 -9.54 -36.18 -2.10
CA PHE A 185 -10.94 -36.31 -2.47
C PHE A 185 -11.12 -36.34 -4.00
N CYS A 186 -10.64 -35.31 -4.70
CA CYS A 186 -10.75 -35.18 -6.16
C CYS A 186 -9.78 -36.10 -6.93
N LYS A 187 -8.60 -36.38 -6.35
CA LYS A 187 -7.54 -37.28 -6.87
C LYS A 187 -6.87 -36.86 -8.19
N ASP A 188 -7.43 -35.94 -8.95
CA ASP A 188 -6.90 -35.45 -10.23
C ASP A 188 -6.44 -33.98 -10.18
N SER A 189 -6.65 -33.33 -9.04
CA SER A 189 -6.43 -31.90 -8.83
C SER A 189 -5.33 -31.68 -7.79
N ALA A 190 -4.50 -30.66 -7.99
CA ALA A 190 -3.48 -30.27 -7.02
C ALA A 190 -4.12 -29.75 -5.73
N ASP A 191 -3.62 -30.17 -4.56
CA ASP A 191 -4.11 -29.75 -3.25
C ASP A 191 -3.59 -28.35 -2.87
N ASN A 192 -3.86 -27.36 -3.72
CA ASN A 192 -3.45 -25.97 -3.51
C ASN A 192 -4.59 -25.15 -2.87
N LEU A 193 -4.28 -23.92 -2.44
CA LEU A 193 -5.23 -23.11 -1.68
C LEU A 193 -6.47 -22.73 -2.50
N ASP A 194 -6.30 -22.47 -3.80
CA ASP A 194 -7.40 -22.13 -4.70
C ASP A 194 -8.33 -23.34 -4.82
N HIS A 195 -7.78 -24.54 -5.03
CA HIS A 195 -8.56 -25.77 -5.07
C HIS A 195 -9.32 -25.99 -3.76
N ILE A 196 -8.62 -25.97 -2.62
CA ILE A 196 -9.19 -26.22 -1.29
C ILE A 196 -10.35 -25.26 -0.99
N LEU A 197 -10.17 -23.96 -1.28
CA LEU A 197 -11.16 -22.94 -0.93
C LEU A 197 -12.26 -22.81 -1.97
N LEU A 198 -11.97 -22.96 -3.27
CA LEU A 198 -12.86 -22.51 -4.35
C LEU A 198 -13.35 -23.61 -5.27
N GLU A 199 -12.71 -24.77 -5.34
CA GLU A 199 -13.00 -25.77 -6.39
C GLU A 199 -13.31 -27.17 -5.83
N CYS A 200 -12.75 -27.53 -4.66
CA CYS A 200 -12.74 -28.90 -4.14
C CYS A 200 -14.15 -29.49 -3.92
N GLU A 201 -14.37 -30.73 -4.37
CA GLU A 201 -15.68 -31.40 -4.24
C GLU A 201 -15.96 -31.93 -2.82
N ALA A 202 -15.04 -31.77 -1.88
CA ALA A 202 -15.26 -32.21 -0.51
C ALA A 202 -16.45 -31.47 0.13
N PRO A 203 -17.35 -32.17 0.84
CA PRO A 203 -18.57 -31.58 1.41
C PRO A 203 -18.26 -30.48 2.44
N ALA A 204 -17.09 -30.53 3.07
CA ALA A 204 -16.64 -29.50 4.00
C ALA A 204 -16.54 -28.11 3.34
N ARG A 205 -16.13 -28.02 2.07
CA ARG A 205 -16.04 -26.73 1.35
C ARG A 205 -17.41 -26.07 1.24
N GLU A 206 -18.42 -26.83 0.83
CA GLU A 206 -19.80 -26.34 0.68
C GLU A 206 -20.34 -25.84 2.02
N VAL A 207 -20.19 -26.61 3.09
CA VAL A 207 -20.61 -26.21 4.44
C VAL A 207 -19.93 -24.91 4.89
N ILE A 208 -18.64 -24.75 4.62
CA ILE A 208 -17.91 -23.52 4.98
C ILE A 208 -18.47 -22.31 4.21
N TRP A 209 -18.78 -22.44 2.92
CA TRP A 209 -19.34 -21.33 2.14
C TRP A 209 -20.77 -21.00 2.51
N LEU A 210 -21.58 -21.99 2.92
CA LEU A 210 -22.91 -21.74 3.48
C LEU A 210 -22.81 -20.92 4.78
N LEU A 211 -21.93 -21.31 5.69
CA LEU A 211 -21.69 -20.54 6.92
C LEU A 211 -21.13 -19.14 6.64
N ALA A 212 -20.29 -19.00 5.61
CA ALA A 212 -19.78 -17.69 5.19
C ALA A 212 -20.89 -16.80 4.63
N ALA A 213 -21.82 -17.38 3.86
CA ALA A 213 -22.97 -16.67 3.32
C ALA A 213 -23.94 -16.22 4.42
N ASP A 214 -24.20 -17.07 5.43
CA ASP A 214 -25.04 -16.73 6.58
C ASP A 214 -24.47 -15.57 7.42
N LEU A 215 -23.15 -15.41 7.44
CA LEU A 215 -22.46 -14.31 8.12
C LEU A 215 -22.33 -13.04 7.26
N TRP A 216 -22.65 -13.11 5.97
CA TRP A 216 -22.46 -12.01 5.05
C TRP A 216 -23.56 -10.94 5.23
N PRO A 217 -23.23 -9.66 5.40
CA PRO A 217 -24.26 -8.64 5.61
C PRO A 217 -25.03 -8.35 4.31
N ASP A 218 -26.37 -8.38 4.39
CA ASP A 218 -27.28 -8.10 3.27
C ASP A 218 -27.02 -6.75 2.58
N ALA A 219 -26.49 -5.78 3.34
CA ALA A 219 -26.15 -4.44 2.84
C ALA A 219 -25.09 -4.46 1.73
N TYR A 220 -24.30 -5.53 1.62
CA TYR A 220 -23.28 -5.71 0.59
C TYR A 220 -23.74 -6.59 -0.58
N GLY A 221 -25.04 -6.90 -0.66
CA GLY A 221 -25.59 -7.80 -1.68
C GLY A 221 -25.37 -9.28 -1.35
N PRO A 222 -25.74 -10.19 -2.27
CA PRO A 222 -25.58 -11.62 -2.04
C PRO A 222 -24.10 -11.97 -1.84
N CYS A 223 -23.82 -12.83 -0.87
CA CYS A 223 -22.50 -13.41 -0.72
C CYS A 223 -22.17 -14.14 -2.02
N GLN A 224 -21.03 -13.81 -2.62
CA GLN A 224 -20.57 -14.52 -3.79
C GLN A 224 -20.05 -15.89 -3.35
N THR A 225 -20.97 -16.85 -3.21
CA THR A 225 -20.64 -18.24 -2.96
C THR A 225 -20.16 -18.87 -4.26
N SER A 226 -19.06 -19.64 -4.17
CA SER A 226 -18.49 -20.63 -5.10
C SER A 226 -19.07 -20.71 -6.53
N PRO A 227 -18.23 -20.76 -7.58
CA PRO A 227 -18.63 -20.88 -8.99
C PRO A 227 -19.23 -22.26 -9.26
N THR A 228 -20.49 -22.43 -8.88
CA THR A 228 -21.27 -23.60 -9.27
C THR A 228 -22.21 -23.12 -10.34
N THR A 229 -21.85 -23.43 -11.58
CA THR A 229 -22.58 -23.19 -12.83
C THR A 229 -22.57 -21.75 -13.33
N GLY A 230 -22.04 -21.56 -14.54
CA GLY A 230 -21.87 -20.26 -15.17
C GLY A 230 -23.17 -19.47 -15.30
N ALA A 231 -23.19 -18.28 -14.71
CA ALA A 231 -23.97 -17.13 -15.15
C ALA A 231 -23.56 -15.93 -14.27
N THR A 232 -23.04 -14.87 -14.88
CA THR A 232 -23.03 -13.52 -14.29
C THR A 232 -24.47 -13.11 -13.93
N PRO A 233 -24.68 -12.35 -12.85
CA PRO A 233 -24.85 -10.91 -13.05
C PRO A 233 -24.23 -10.02 -11.97
N ARG A 234 -23.55 -8.97 -12.47
CA ARG A 234 -23.41 -7.59 -11.96
C ARG A 234 -23.99 -7.27 -10.57
N ALA A 235 -23.12 -6.80 -9.67
CA ALA A 235 -23.49 -5.99 -8.51
C ALA A 235 -23.41 -4.49 -8.87
N PRO A 236 -24.28 -3.62 -8.31
CA PRO A 236 -24.13 -2.17 -8.45
C PRO A 236 -22.95 -1.66 -7.61
N PRO A 237 -22.33 -0.52 -7.97
CA PRO A 237 -21.20 0.02 -7.23
C PRO A 237 -21.59 0.37 -5.79
N PRO A 238 -20.68 0.21 -4.81
CA PRO A 238 -20.96 0.57 -3.43
C PRO A 238 -21.23 2.08 -3.31
N PRO A 239 -22.13 2.52 -2.41
CA PRO A 239 -22.30 3.94 -2.14
C PRO A 239 -20.98 4.52 -1.61
N PRO A 240 -20.67 5.80 -1.89
CA PRO A 240 -19.43 6.43 -1.48
C PRO A 240 -19.28 6.29 0.04
N MET A 241 -18.14 5.76 0.48
CA MET A 241 -17.77 5.73 1.90
C MET A 241 -17.91 7.15 2.45
N MET A 242 -18.86 7.34 3.37
CA MET A 242 -18.96 8.56 4.15
C MET A 242 -17.60 8.81 4.78
N THR A 243 -16.95 9.89 4.34
CA THR A 243 -15.81 10.49 5.00
C THR A 243 -16.08 10.58 6.49
N SER A 244 -15.15 10.02 7.27
CA SER A 244 -15.00 10.13 8.72
C SER A 244 -15.88 11.22 9.35
N LEU A 245 -16.86 10.80 10.16
CA LEU A 245 -17.45 11.66 11.18
C LEU A 245 -16.32 12.23 12.06
N PRO A 246 -16.34 13.53 12.39
CA PRO A 246 -15.32 14.13 13.24
C PRO A 246 -15.37 13.48 14.62
N ALA A 247 -14.18 13.19 15.16
CA ALA A 247 -14.01 12.62 16.49
C ALA A 247 -14.71 13.49 17.55
N PRO A 248 -15.36 12.90 18.58
CA PRO A 248 -15.93 13.67 19.67
C PRO A 248 -14.82 14.39 20.41
N THR A 249 -15.02 15.70 20.61
CA THR A 249 -14.17 16.58 21.41
C THR A 249 -14.02 15.99 22.82
N ARG A 250 -12.78 15.70 23.22
CA ARG A 250 -12.46 15.37 24.61
C ARG A 250 -12.76 16.60 25.46
N GLY A 251 -13.84 16.55 26.23
CA GLY A 251 -14.10 17.51 27.30
C GLY A 251 -12.97 17.45 28.32
N HIS A 252 -12.39 18.61 28.61
CA HIS A 252 -11.50 18.79 29.76
C HIS A 252 -12.29 18.57 31.06
N PRO A 253 -11.79 17.78 32.02
CA PRO A 253 -12.38 17.77 33.35
C PRO A 253 -12.01 19.07 34.07
N ALA A 254 -13.03 19.83 34.45
CA ALA A 254 -12.90 20.95 35.37
C ALA A 254 -12.43 20.42 36.74
N TYR A 255 -11.22 20.79 37.14
CA TYR A 255 -10.79 20.66 38.52
C TYR A 255 -11.40 21.81 39.32
N SER A 256 -12.45 21.51 40.09
CA SER A 256 -12.88 22.31 41.22
C SER A 256 -11.97 22.00 42.41
N ARG A 257 -11.20 22.99 42.87
CA ARG A 257 -10.73 23.09 44.24
C ARG A 257 -10.78 24.57 44.63
N PHE A 258 -11.27 24.80 45.85
CA PHE A 258 -11.40 26.04 46.60
C PHE A 258 -10.37 27.13 46.29
#